data_AF-A0A850BWJ9-F1
#
_entry.id   AF-A0A850BWJ9-F1
#
_cell.length_a   1.000
_cell.length_b   1.000
_cell.length_c   1.000
_cell.angle_alpha   90.00
_cell.angle_beta   90.00
_cell.angle_gamma   90.00
#
_symmetry.space_group_name_H-M   'P 1'
#
loop_
_entity.id
_entity.type
_entity.pdbx_description
1 polymer ?
#
loop_
_entity_poly.entity_id
_entity_poly.type
_entity_poly.pdbx_seq_one_letter_code
_entity_poly.pdbx_strand_id
1 'polypeptide(L)' 'MSHVHHEIQFESQSAYEYSDATASLPASARELFTRQTGQILIELGNVLVNAIPLSDEADRNTGNMLISIGNKLKRK' A
#
# COMPACT_ATOMS: atom_id res chain seq x y z
N MET A 1 -45.99 -26.87 18.31
CA MET A 1 -45.29 -25.60 18.05
C MET A 1 -43.87 -25.93 17.65
N SER A 2 -43.63 -26.19 16.37
CA SER A 2 -42.30 -26.47 15.80
C SER A 2 -41.54 -25.17 15.62
N HIS A 3 -40.37 -25.03 16.24
CA HIS A 3 -39.40 -24.01 15.88
C HIS A 3 -38.35 -24.65 14.97
N VAL A 4 -38.37 -24.22 13.72
CA VAL A 4 -37.48 -24.62 12.64
C VAL A 4 -36.17 -23.83 12.74
N HIS A 5 -35.09 -24.48 12.32
CA HIS A 5 -33.70 -24.06 12.28
C HIS A 5 -33.46 -22.66 11.69
N HIS A 6 -32.46 -21.96 12.25
CA HIS A 6 -31.49 -21.21 11.45
C HIS A 6 -30.18 -21.03 12.23
N GLU A 7 -29.22 -21.92 11.97
CA GLU A 7 -27.82 -21.60 12.19
C GLU A 7 -27.43 -20.53 11.16
N ILE A 8 -27.08 -19.34 11.62
CA ILE A 8 -26.46 -18.34 10.76
C ILE A 8 -24.95 -18.54 10.89
N GLN A 9 -24.40 -19.39 10.02
CA GLN A 9 -22.98 -19.37 9.68
C GLN A 9 -22.69 -18.03 8.99
N PHE A 10 -21.96 -17.13 9.67
CA PHE A 10 -21.35 -16.00 8.99
C PHE A 10 -19.93 -16.41 8.56
N GLU A 11 -19.88 -16.88 7.33
CA GLU A 11 -18.69 -17.29 6.60
C GLU A 11 -17.69 -16.15 6.51
N SER A 12 -16.47 -16.41 6.98
CA SER A 12 -15.33 -15.49 6.89
C SER A 12 -14.76 -15.51 5.47
N GLN A 13 -15.27 -14.69 4.56
CA GLN A 13 -14.65 -14.53 3.24
C GLN A 13 -14.73 -13.08 2.74
N SER A 14 -13.65 -12.34 3.02
CA SER A 14 -13.14 -11.31 2.11
C SER A 14 -11.64 -11.56 1.98
N ALA A 15 -11.31 -12.68 1.35
CA ALA A 15 -10.02 -12.81 0.70
C ALA A 15 -10.13 -11.96 -0.57
N TYR A 16 -9.64 -10.74 -0.51
CA TYR A 16 -9.32 -9.95 -1.70
C TYR A 16 -8.38 -10.80 -2.53
N GLU A 17 -8.92 -11.41 -3.57
CA GLU A 17 -8.19 -12.19 -4.56
C GLU A 17 -7.25 -11.22 -5.26
N TYR A 18 -6.01 -11.14 -4.76
CA TYR A 18 -4.91 -10.44 -5.40
C TYR A 18 -4.58 -11.23 -6.67
N SER A 19 -5.30 -10.93 -7.75
CA SER A 19 -4.95 -11.38 -9.08
C SER A 19 -3.58 -10.77 -9.39
N ASP A 20 -2.54 -11.60 -9.27
CA ASP A 20 -1.16 -11.22 -9.58
C ASP A 20 -0.98 -11.04 -11.09
N ALA A 21 -1.59 -9.99 -11.64
CA ALA A 21 -1.38 -9.56 -13.02
C ALA A 21 0.07 -9.12 -13.26
N THR A 22 0.88 -9.00 -12.20
CA THR A 22 2.31 -8.71 -12.31
C THR A 22 3.16 -9.98 -12.49
N ALA A 23 2.61 -11.17 -12.22
CA ALA A 23 3.26 -12.49 -12.36
C ALA A 23 3.82 -12.76 -13.76
N SER A 24 3.30 -12.10 -14.80
CA SER A 24 3.76 -12.28 -16.19
C SER A 24 4.75 -11.22 -16.69
N LEU A 25 5.02 -10.17 -15.91
CA LEU A 25 5.96 -9.13 -16.33
C LEU A 25 7.41 -9.63 -16.28
N PRO A 26 8.26 -9.27 -17.27
CA PRO A 26 9.69 -9.49 -17.20
C PRO A 26 10.27 -8.94 -15.89
N ALA A 27 11.26 -9.62 -15.30
CA ALA A 27 11.90 -9.17 -14.07
C ALA A 27 12.40 -7.71 -14.15
N SER A 28 12.88 -7.29 -15.34
CA SER A 28 13.30 -5.92 -15.61
C SER A 28 12.15 -4.89 -15.54
N ALA A 29 10.95 -5.25 -16.00
CA ALA A 29 9.78 -4.38 -15.93
C ALA A 29 9.31 -4.21 -14.47
N ARG A 30 9.37 -5.27 -13.66
CA ARG A 30 9.07 -5.20 -12.22
C ARG A 30 10.10 -4.37 -11.46
N GLU A 31 11.37 -4.51 -11.77
CA GLU A 31 12.44 -3.72 -11.16
C GLU A 31 12.27 -2.23 -11.50
N LEU A 32 12.02 -1.90 -12.77
CA LEU A 32 11.76 -0.53 -13.21
C LEU A 32 10.52 0.05 -12.52
N PHE A 33 9.41 -0.69 -12.49
CA PHE A 33 8.21 -0.28 -11.77
C PHE A 33 8.51 -0.04 -10.29
N THR A 34 9.20 -0.98 -9.64
CA THR A 34 9.56 -0.88 -8.21
C THR A 34 10.40 0.36 -7.92
N ARG A 35 11.38 0.67 -8.77
CA ARG A 35 12.21 1.86 -8.63
C ARG A 35 11.44 3.15 -8.88
N GLN A 36 10.57 3.19 -9.89
CA GLN A 36 9.70 4.34 -10.18
C GLN A 36 8.72 4.60 -9.05
N THR A 37 8.04 3.56 -8.55
CA THR A 37 7.20 3.65 -7.36
C THR A 37 8.00 4.17 -6.18
N GLY A 38 9.22 3.67 -5.96
CA GLY A 38 10.10 4.16 -4.91
C GLY A 38 10.42 5.65 -5.01
N GLN A 39 10.67 6.15 -6.22
CA GLN A 39 10.93 7.57 -6.47
C GLN A 39 9.69 8.43 -6.18
N ILE A 40 8.50 8.01 -6.63
CA ILE A 40 7.24 8.72 -6.39
C ILE A 40 6.94 8.83 -4.89
N LEU A 41 7.16 7.76 -4.12
CA LEU A 41 6.96 7.79 -2.68
C LEU A 41 7.88 8.78 -1.96
N ILE A 42 9.13 8.92 -2.40
CA ILE A 42 10.07 9.90 -1.86
C ILE A 42 9.58 11.32 -2.16
N GLU A 43 9.12 11.57 -3.38
CA GLU A 43 8.60 12.88 -3.79
C GLU A 43 7.35 13.27 -2.98
N LEU A 44 6.37 12.37 -2.88
CA LEU A 44 5.17 12.59 -2.07
C LEU A 44 5.52 12.84 -0.61
N GLY A 45 6.40 12.02 -0.04
CA GLY A 45 6.81 12.21 1.35
C GLY A 45 7.54 13.54 1.58
N ASN A 46 8.38 13.99 0.64
CA ASN A 46 9.03 15.30 0.72
C ASN A 46 8.02 16.44 0.64
N VAL A 47 6.96 16.31 -0.17
CA VAL A 47 5.87 17.29 -0.23
C VAL A 47 5.15 17.39 1.12
N LEU A 48 4.83 16.25 1.74
CA LEU A 48 4.18 16.23 3.05
C LEU A 48 5.07 16.79 4.17
N VAL A 49 6.38 16.53 4.13
CA VAL A 49 7.30 17.01 5.17
C VAL A 49 7.63 18.50 5.00
N ASN A 50 7.77 19.00 3.76
CA ASN A 50 8.40 20.29 3.51
C ASN A 50 7.54 21.30 2.76
N ALA A 51 6.64 20.86 1.88
CA ALA A 51 5.96 21.75 0.93
C ALA A 51 4.57 22.19 1.40
N ILE A 52 3.89 21.34 2.17
CA ILE A 52 2.58 21.66 2.75
C ILE A 52 2.79 21.97 4.23
N PRO A 53 2.31 23.13 4.73
CA PRO A 53 2.30 23.42 6.16
C PRO A 53 1.22 22.57 6.83
N LEU A 54 1.46 21.27 6.88
CA LEU A 54 0.64 20.33 7.63
C LEU A 54 0.92 20.61 9.10
N SER A 55 -0.10 21.08 9.80
CA SER A 55 -0.02 21.47 11.20
C SER A 55 0.13 20.28 12.15
N ASP A 56 -0.02 19.06 11.63
CA ASP A 56 -0.14 17.85 12.43
C ASP A 56 1.13 16.98 12.34
N GLU A 57 1.65 16.57 13.48
CA GLU A 57 2.84 15.70 13.58
C GLU A 57 2.57 14.33 12.93
N ALA A 58 1.31 13.91 12.87
CA ALA A 58 0.87 12.71 12.15
C ALA A 58 1.16 12.78 10.63
N ASP A 59 0.98 13.95 10.02
CA ASP A 59 1.20 14.15 8.59
C ASP A 59 2.70 14.17 8.24
N ARG A 60 3.51 14.79 9.11
CA ARG A 60 4.97 14.77 8.98
C ARG A 60 5.54 13.36 9.13
N ASN A 61 5.01 12.59 10.08
CA ASN A 61 5.37 11.19 10.25
C ASN A 61 4.98 10.33 9.05
N THR A 62 3.81 10.60 8.46
CA THR A 62 3.38 9.96 7.21
C THR A 62 4.35 10.27 6.08
N GLY A 63 4.76 11.54 5.92
CA GLY A 63 5.76 11.94 4.92
C GLY A 63 7.12 11.25 5.11
N ASN A 64 7.62 11.19 6.34
CA ASN A 64 8.84 10.45 6.68
C ASN A 64 8.73 8.96 6.36
N MET A 65 7.56 8.36 6.60
CA MET A 65 7.30 6.95 6.30
C MET A 65 7.33 6.67 4.79
N LEU A 66 6.70 7.53 3.98
CA LEU A 66 6.74 7.42 2.51
C LEU A 66 8.17 7.52 1.98
N ILE A 67 8.98 8.46 2.48
CA ILE A 67 10.41 8.59 2.13
C ILE A 67 11.16 7.31 2.49
N SER A 68 10.91 6.72 3.66
CA SER A 68 11.57 5.49 4.11
C SER A 68 11.22 4.29 3.22
N ILE A 69 9.93 4.10 2.90
CA ILE A 69 9.48 3.03 2.00
C ILE A 69 10.08 3.23 0.61
N GLY A 70 10.01 4.45 0.07
CA GLY A 70 10.53 4.74 -1.26
C GLY A 70 12.04 4.48 -1.39
N ASN A 71 12.82 4.81 -0.35
CA ASN A 71 14.25 4.48 -0.28
C ASN A 71 14.51 2.97 -0.26
N LYS A 72 13.67 2.18 0.43
CA LYS A 72 13.79 0.71 0.44
C LYS A 72 13.49 0.13 -0.95
N LEU A 73 12.51 0.68 -1.66
CA LEU A 73 12.15 0.21 -3.00
C LEU A 73 13.20 0.57 -4.06
N LYS A 74 13.80 1.77 -4.00
CA LYS A 74 14.87 2.18 -4.94
C LYS A 74 16.15 1.36 -4.81
N ARG A 75 16.41 0.77 -3.65
CA ARG A 75 17.61 -0.05 -3.36
C ARG A 75 17.45 -1.53 -3.70
N LYS A 76 16.26 -1.95 -4.10
CA LYS A 76 16.01 -3.27 -4.69
C LYS A 76 16.41 -3.29 -6.17
#